data_AF-A0A0D0E5Q4-F1
#
_entry.id   AF-A0A0D0E5Q4-F1
#
_cell.length_a   1.000
_cell.length_b   1.000
_cell.length_c   1.000
_cell.angle_alpha   90.00
_cell.angle_beta   90.00
_cell.angle_gamma   90.00
#
_symmetry.space_group_name_H-M   'P 1'
#
loop_
_entity.id
_entity.type
_entity.pdbx_description
1 polymer ?
#
loop_
_entity_poly.entity_id
_entity_poly.type
_entity_poly.pdbx_seq_one_letter_code
_entity_poly.pdbx_strand_id
1 'polypeptide(L)'
;MYQQFSATAPPDYGQTAIMGSLTAGPSITVAPQATTTATTTTTATATPASHQKPPPLVATGDWADELVQLAKTAELKKHSLTLQLHTAHIVSAHATLEQRDKAIQDIREQKNKLDSERVRLLNALAEINADRDKADLLEASITRECTELRQQISALQDGEYAAAKADVDRLRTALGQPPLPPLQTTLDEKTSQYLRDLRVNGEKRTISDPPSDVQANTTKRPRGRPKGSKNRGGKSGGSATGGGAVGLADG
;
A
#
# COMPACT_ATOMS: atom_id res chain seq x y z
N MET A 1 -47.56 -4.50 33.36
CA MET A 1 -46.15 -4.25 33.71
C MET A 1 -45.41 -4.01 32.39
N TYR A 2 -45.41 -2.76 31.93
CA TYR A 2 -44.86 -2.39 30.61
C TYR A 2 -43.37 -2.11 30.75
N GLN A 3 -42.53 -2.88 30.04
CA GLN A 3 -41.10 -2.57 29.93
C GLN A 3 -40.90 -1.40 28.97
N GLN A 4 -40.33 -0.31 29.49
CA GLN A 4 -39.82 0.82 28.74
C GLN A 4 -38.57 0.40 27.95
N PHE A 5 -38.62 0.52 26.63
CA PHE A 5 -37.43 0.51 25.79
C PHE A 5 -36.74 1.87 25.90
N SER A 6 -35.53 1.89 26.46
CA SER A 6 -34.66 3.06 26.47
C SER A 6 -33.98 3.17 25.10
N ALA A 7 -34.18 4.30 24.42
CA ALA A 7 -33.53 4.61 23.15
C ALA A 7 -32.04 4.91 23.40
N THR A 8 -31.17 4.01 22.95
CA THR A 8 -29.72 4.23 22.92
C THR A 8 -29.40 5.23 21.80
N ALA A 9 -28.85 6.39 22.17
CA ALA A 9 -28.40 7.40 21.21
C ALA A 9 -27.25 6.85 20.34
N PRO A 10 -27.16 7.27 19.05
CA PRO A 10 -26.03 6.90 18.20
C PRO A 10 -24.73 7.58 18.69
N PRO A 11 -23.57 6.92 18.59
CA PRO A 11 -22.30 7.57 18.87
C PRO A 11 -22.03 8.63 17.80
N ASP A 12 -21.93 9.86 18.28
CA ASP A 12 -21.38 11.03 17.59
C ASP A 12 -19.89 10.76 17.26
N TYR A 13 -19.62 10.24 16.06
CA TYR A 13 -18.26 10.22 15.49
C TYR A 13 -17.97 11.57 14.83
N GLY A 14 -17.98 12.61 15.66
CA GLY A 14 -17.39 13.90 15.35
C GLY A 14 -15.86 13.81 15.38
N GLN A 15 -15.25 14.47 14.40
CA GLN A 15 -13.91 15.04 14.46
C GLN A 15 -12.73 14.07 14.63
N THR A 16 -12.32 13.42 13.53
CA THR A 16 -10.88 13.33 13.29
C THR A 16 -10.38 14.70 12.86
N ALA A 17 -9.75 15.38 13.81
CA ALA A 17 -8.96 16.57 13.60
C ALA A 17 -8.03 16.37 12.40
N ILE A 18 -8.13 17.26 11.43
CA ILE A 18 -7.13 17.47 10.38
C ILE A 18 -5.88 18.03 11.09
N MET A 19 -5.07 17.14 11.65
CA MET A 19 -3.68 17.46 11.98
C MET A 19 -2.95 17.59 10.65
N GLY A 20 -2.85 18.82 10.16
CA GLY A 20 -1.96 19.18 9.08
C GLY A 20 -0.52 18.85 9.46
N SER A 21 -0.02 17.71 9.00
CA SER A 21 1.41 17.48 8.93
C SER A 21 1.95 18.36 7.79
N LEU A 22 2.51 19.50 8.17
CA LEU A 22 3.45 20.26 7.34
C LEU A 22 4.70 19.39 7.16
N THR A 23 4.65 18.43 6.24
CA THR A 23 5.86 17.79 5.72
C THR A 23 6.61 18.84 4.94
N ALA A 24 7.73 19.29 5.51
CA ALA A 24 8.70 20.19 4.92
C ALA A 24 8.94 19.80 3.45
N GLY A 25 8.46 20.65 2.54
CA GLY A 25 8.89 20.59 1.16
C GLY A 25 10.39 20.87 1.10
N PRO A 26 11.13 20.25 0.16
CA PRO A 26 12.52 20.62 -0.06
C PRO A 26 12.55 22.12 -0.38
N SER A 27 13.20 22.91 0.50
CA SER A 27 13.61 24.27 0.19
C SER A 27 14.61 24.18 -0.96
N ILE A 28 14.11 24.22 -2.18
CA ILE A 28 14.95 24.53 -3.33
C ILE A 28 15.14 26.05 -3.27
N THR A 29 16.21 26.45 -2.59
CA THR A 29 16.83 27.76 -2.76
C THR A 29 17.27 27.86 -4.22
N VAL A 30 16.35 28.29 -5.09
CA VAL A 30 16.71 28.74 -6.44
C VAL A 30 17.29 30.13 -6.26
N ALA A 31 18.61 30.19 -6.21
CA ALA A 31 19.35 31.42 -6.38
C ALA A 31 18.84 32.15 -7.65
N PRO A 32 18.71 33.48 -7.64
CA PRO A 32 18.48 34.22 -8.87
C PRO A 32 19.73 34.06 -9.75
N GLN A 33 19.67 33.15 -10.73
CA GLN A 33 20.60 33.18 -11.85
C GLN A 33 20.27 34.45 -12.65
N ALA A 34 21.02 35.50 -12.36
CA ALA A 34 21.21 36.60 -13.28
C ALA A 34 21.80 36.02 -14.57
N THR A 35 20.97 35.87 -15.59
CA THR A 35 21.46 35.68 -16.96
C THR A 35 22.06 37.01 -17.40
N THR A 36 23.34 37.19 -17.11
CA THR A 36 24.22 38.15 -17.78
C THR A 36 24.24 37.82 -19.26
N THR A 37 23.45 38.54 -20.04
CA THR A 37 23.62 38.63 -21.49
C THR A 37 24.97 39.29 -21.74
N ALA A 38 25.97 38.48 -22.09
CA ALA A 38 27.29 38.93 -22.46
C ALA A 38 27.17 39.94 -23.61
N THR A 39 27.52 41.19 -23.32
CA THR A 39 27.71 42.24 -24.32
C THR A 39 29.06 41.98 -24.96
N THR A 40 29.08 41.54 -26.21
CA THR A 40 30.30 41.45 -27.01
C THR A 40 30.78 42.85 -27.33
N THR A 41 31.82 43.26 -26.61
CA THR A 41 32.61 44.47 -26.79
C THR A 41 33.23 44.50 -28.19
N THR A 42 32.73 45.37 -29.06
CA THR A 42 33.39 45.80 -30.28
C THR A 42 34.57 46.70 -29.90
N THR A 43 35.79 46.18 -30.03
CA THR A 43 37.04 46.93 -29.95
C THR A 43 37.16 47.89 -31.12
N ALA A 44 37.07 49.19 -30.83
CA ALA A 44 37.37 50.29 -31.73
C ALA A 44 38.88 50.47 -31.90
N THR A 45 39.33 50.52 -33.15
CA THR A 45 40.68 50.96 -33.54
C THR A 45 40.70 52.49 -33.64
N ALA A 46 41.64 53.09 -32.91
CA ALA A 46 41.86 54.52 -32.83
C ALA A 46 42.51 55.09 -34.11
N THR A 47 41.95 56.18 -34.63
CA THR A 47 42.59 57.09 -35.58
C THR A 47 43.08 58.35 -34.86
N PRO A 48 44.28 58.89 -35.19
CA PRO A 48 44.85 60.03 -34.51
C PRO A 48 44.26 61.36 -34.97
N ALA A 49 44.21 62.29 -34.01
CA ALA A 49 43.65 63.63 -34.09
C ALA A 49 44.40 64.57 -35.05
N SER A 50 43.63 65.35 -35.83
CA SER A 50 44.06 66.63 -36.37
C SER A 50 43.22 67.75 -35.75
N HIS A 51 43.90 68.74 -35.17
CA HIS A 51 43.31 69.89 -34.51
C HIS A 51 42.73 70.85 -35.56
N GLN A 52 41.41 71.04 -35.57
CA GLN A 52 40.78 72.23 -36.15
C GLN A 52 39.82 72.86 -35.15
N LYS A 53 40.06 74.14 -34.88
CA LYS A 53 39.36 75.02 -33.95
C LYS A 53 37.89 75.15 -34.38
N PRO A 54 36.90 74.77 -33.54
CA PRO A 54 35.50 74.83 -33.95
C PRO A 54 35.05 76.30 -34.10
N PRO A 55 34.38 76.68 -35.21
CA PRO A 55 33.73 77.98 -35.33
C PRO A 55 32.61 78.11 -34.28
N PRO A 56 32.23 79.34 -33.89
CA PRO A 56 31.22 79.57 -32.87
C PRO A 56 29.90 78.93 -33.31
N LEU A 57 29.48 77.91 -32.54
CA LEU A 57 28.24 77.16 -32.72
C LEU A 57 27.07 78.10 -32.38
N VAL A 58 26.61 78.85 -33.38
CA VAL A 58 25.37 79.62 -33.26
C VAL A 58 24.24 78.59 -33.19
N ALA A 59 23.63 78.48 -32.00
CA ALA A 59 22.47 77.63 -31.73
C ALA A 59 21.23 78.17 -32.47
N THR A 60 21.16 77.88 -33.76
CA THR A 60 19.95 78.01 -34.57
C THR A 60 19.52 76.59 -34.97
N GLY A 61 18.76 75.92 -34.10
CA GLY A 61 18.14 74.62 -34.39
C GLY A 61 17.68 73.84 -33.15
N ASP A 62 16.36 73.55 -33.08
CA ASP A 62 15.71 72.35 -32.52
C ASP A 62 15.96 71.78 -31.11
N TRP A 63 16.56 72.51 -30.17
CA TRP A 63 16.66 72.02 -28.77
C TRP A 63 15.30 71.66 -28.13
N ALA A 64 14.23 72.37 -28.51
CA ALA A 64 12.88 72.10 -28.03
C ALA A 64 12.35 70.75 -28.55
N ASP A 65 12.63 70.43 -29.81
CA ASP A 65 12.23 69.17 -30.43
C ASP A 65 13.03 67.99 -29.88
N GLU A 66 14.33 68.17 -29.63
CA GLU A 66 15.17 67.17 -28.96
C GLU A 66 14.67 66.85 -27.54
N LEU A 67 14.23 67.85 -26.78
CA LEU A 67 13.69 67.66 -25.43
C LEU A 67 12.35 66.90 -25.46
N VAL A 68 11.48 67.22 -26.41
CA VAL A 68 10.22 66.48 -26.64
C VAL A 68 10.50 65.03 -27.07
N GLN A 69 11.48 64.79 -27.95
CA GLN A 69 11.90 63.45 -28.34
C GLN A 69 12.46 62.66 -27.17
N LEU A 70 13.28 63.29 -26.31
CA LEU A 70 13.82 62.66 -25.11
C LEU A 70 12.70 62.26 -24.14
N ALA A 71 11.72 63.13 -23.91
CA ALA A 71 10.56 62.85 -23.07
C ALA A 71 9.74 61.66 -23.60
N LYS A 72 9.43 61.65 -24.91
CA LYS A 72 8.74 60.52 -25.57
C LYS A 72 9.53 59.22 -25.46
N THR A 73 10.85 59.29 -25.60
CA THR A 73 11.74 58.13 -25.46
C THR A 73 11.75 57.60 -24.03
N ALA A 74 11.74 58.49 -23.02
CA ALA A 74 11.66 58.10 -21.61
C ALA A 74 10.31 57.46 -21.27
N GLU A 75 9.20 58.01 -21.78
CA GLU A 75 7.86 57.46 -21.61
C GLU A 75 7.72 56.09 -22.28
N LEU A 76 8.24 55.93 -23.51
CA LEU A 76 8.29 54.63 -24.19
C LEU A 76 9.07 53.59 -23.40
N LYS A 77 10.24 53.97 -22.85
CA LYS A 77 11.05 53.09 -21.99
C LYS A 77 10.30 52.66 -20.72
N LYS A 78 9.56 53.59 -20.08
CA LYS A 78 8.69 53.28 -18.93
C LYS A 78 7.62 52.25 -19.29
N HIS A 79 6.91 52.44 -20.41
CA HIS A 79 5.90 51.49 -20.86
C HIS A 79 6.50 50.13 -21.24
N SER A 80 7.65 50.12 -21.92
CA SER A 80 8.37 48.90 -22.29
C SER A 80 8.76 48.10 -21.04
N LEU A 81 9.32 48.75 -20.01
CA LEU A 81 9.68 48.09 -18.75
C LEU A 81 8.44 47.54 -18.02
N THR A 82 7.35 48.29 -18.00
CA THR A 82 6.08 47.85 -17.38
C THR A 82 5.55 46.60 -18.07
N LEU A 83 5.57 46.56 -19.41
CA LEU A 83 5.16 45.40 -20.19
C LEU A 83 6.07 44.19 -19.92
N GLN A 84 7.39 44.39 -19.84
CA GLN A 84 8.35 43.32 -19.49
C GLN A 84 8.06 42.73 -18.12
N LEU A 85 7.78 43.57 -17.11
CA LEU A 85 7.44 43.12 -15.77
C LEU A 85 6.14 42.31 -15.75
N HIS A 86 5.09 42.79 -16.42
CA HIS A 86 3.85 42.02 -16.57
C HIS A 86 4.06 40.70 -17.30
N THR A 87 4.90 40.67 -18.33
CA THR A 87 5.25 39.45 -19.06
C THR A 87 5.93 38.44 -18.15
N ALA A 88 6.90 38.88 -17.34
CA ALA A 88 7.57 38.02 -16.36
C ALA A 88 6.59 37.44 -15.32
N HIS A 89 5.65 38.27 -14.83
CA HIS A 89 4.60 37.81 -13.90
C HIS A 89 3.68 36.77 -14.54
N ILE A 90 3.24 36.99 -15.79
CA ILE A 90 2.39 36.05 -16.52
C ILE A 90 3.11 34.71 -16.71
N VAL A 91 4.38 34.73 -17.14
CA VAL A 91 5.18 33.51 -17.34
C VAL A 91 5.39 32.75 -16.02
N SER A 92 5.70 33.46 -14.94
CA SER A 92 5.85 32.84 -13.61
C SER A 92 4.55 32.22 -13.09
N ALA A 93 3.42 32.92 -13.28
CA ALA A 93 2.11 32.40 -12.94
C ALA A 93 1.76 31.15 -13.77
N HIS A 94 2.09 31.15 -15.07
CA HIS A 94 1.91 29.99 -15.94
C HIS A 94 2.71 28.76 -15.48
N ALA A 95 3.99 28.93 -15.17
CA ALA A 95 4.82 27.83 -14.66
C ALA A 95 4.26 27.24 -13.34
N THR A 96 3.73 28.11 -12.48
CA THR A 96 3.09 27.68 -11.23
C THR A 96 1.79 26.91 -11.51
N LEU A 97 0.98 27.38 -12.46
CA LEU A 97 -0.26 26.72 -12.85
C LEU A 97 0.02 25.31 -13.40
N GLU A 98 0.99 25.17 -14.31
CA GLU A 98 1.39 23.87 -14.86
C GLU A 98 1.87 22.89 -13.77
N GLN A 99 2.65 23.38 -12.80
CA GLN A 99 3.09 22.58 -11.66
C GLN A 99 1.90 22.10 -10.81
N ARG A 100 0.90 22.96 -10.59
CA ARG A 100 -0.31 22.61 -9.83
C ARG A 100 -1.19 21.63 -10.59
N ASP A 101 -1.35 21.79 -11.89
CA ASP A 101 -2.13 20.87 -12.72
C ASP A 101 -1.52 19.47 -12.74
N LYS A 102 -0.19 19.37 -12.84
CA LYS A 102 0.52 18.11 -12.69
C LYS A 102 0.27 17.47 -11.32
N ALA A 103 0.39 18.25 -10.25
CA ALA A 103 0.13 17.74 -8.90
C ALA A 103 -1.33 17.26 -8.73
N ILE A 104 -2.30 17.94 -9.33
CA ILE A 104 -3.71 17.51 -9.35
C ILE A 104 -3.85 16.17 -10.08
N GLN A 105 -3.17 16.00 -11.21
CA GLN A 105 -3.18 14.74 -11.95
C GLN A 105 -2.59 13.59 -11.10
N ASP A 106 -1.42 13.81 -10.49
CA ASP A 106 -0.76 12.82 -9.63
C ASP A 106 -1.68 12.39 -8.46
N ILE A 107 -2.37 13.35 -7.82
CA ILE A 107 -3.33 13.07 -6.74
C ILE A 107 -4.54 12.26 -7.26
N ARG A 108 -5.06 12.57 -8.45
CA ARG A 108 -6.17 11.81 -9.06
C ARG A 108 -5.78 10.36 -9.35
N GLU A 109 -4.56 10.14 -9.85
CA GLU A 109 -4.04 8.79 -10.10
C GLU A 109 -3.85 7.99 -8.81
N GLN A 110 -3.30 8.62 -7.76
CA GLN A 110 -3.19 7.99 -6.43
C GLN A 110 -4.55 7.62 -5.86
N LYS A 111 -5.54 8.52 -5.96
CA LYS A 111 -6.91 8.26 -5.53
C LYS A 111 -7.51 7.05 -6.26
N ASN A 112 -7.41 7.01 -7.60
CA ASN A 112 -7.93 5.88 -8.39
C ASN A 112 -7.28 4.54 -8.00
N LYS A 113 -5.98 4.56 -7.66
CA LYS A 113 -5.28 3.36 -7.18
C LYS A 113 -5.84 2.89 -5.83
N LEU A 114 -6.03 3.81 -4.89
CA LEU A 114 -6.61 3.49 -3.59
C LEU A 114 -8.07 3.00 -3.71
N ASP A 115 -8.87 3.60 -4.58
CA ASP A 115 -10.24 3.16 -4.85
C ASP A 115 -10.27 1.73 -5.43
N SER A 116 -9.33 1.41 -6.32
CA SER A 116 -9.19 0.05 -6.89
C SER A 116 -8.80 -0.97 -5.82
N GLU A 117 -7.86 -0.64 -4.93
CA GLU A 117 -7.48 -1.51 -3.80
C GLU A 117 -8.62 -1.68 -2.80
N ARG A 118 -9.38 -0.61 -2.52
CA ARG A 118 -10.57 -0.68 -1.68
C ARG A 118 -11.58 -1.69 -2.23
N VAL A 119 -11.88 -1.62 -3.53
CA VAL A 119 -12.79 -2.57 -4.18
C VAL A 119 -12.23 -4.00 -4.11
N ARG A 120 -10.94 -4.19 -4.39
CA ARG A 120 -10.28 -5.51 -4.29
C ARG A 120 -10.41 -6.13 -2.89
N LEU A 121 -10.15 -5.34 -1.85
CA LEU A 121 -10.24 -5.80 -0.46
C LEU A 121 -11.68 -6.10 -0.04
N LEU A 122 -12.65 -5.30 -0.48
CA LEU A 122 -14.07 -5.58 -0.22
C LEU A 122 -14.53 -6.89 -0.86
N ASN A 123 -14.07 -7.18 -2.08
CA ASN A 123 -14.36 -8.45 -2.74
C ASN A 123 -13.74 -9.63 -2.00
N ALA A 124 -12.48 -9.52 -1.58
CA ALA A 124 -11.81 -10.57 -0.79
C ALA A 124 -12.52 -10.82 0.56
N LEU A 125 -13.00 -9.75 1.22
CA LEU A 125 -13.78 -9.90 2.45
C LEU A 125 -15.12 -10.60 2.21
N ALA A 126 -15.79 -10.30 1.08
CA ALA A 126 -17.04 -10.96 0.71
C ALA A 126 -16.82 -12.46 0.46
N GLU A 127 -15.72 -12.84 -0.20
CA GLU A 127 -15.34 -14.24 -0.42
C GLU A 127 -15.07 -14.98 0.89
N ILE A 128 -14.27 -14.40 1.79
CA ILE A 128 -14.01 -15.00 3.13
C ILE A 128 -15.31 -15.22 3.91
N ASN A 129 -16.25 -14.27 3.86
CA ASN A 129 -17.54 -14.43 4.52
C ASN A 129 -18.35 -15.57 3.90
N ALA A 130 -18.37 -15.70 2.58
CA ALA A 130 -19.05 -16.81 1.90
C ALA A 130 -18.43 -18.17 2.25
N ASP A 131 -17.10 -18.26 2.32
CA ASP A 131 -16.39 -19.48 2.72
C ASP A 131 -16.64 -19.85 4.18
N ARG A 132 -16.70 -18.85 5.08
CA ARG A 132 -17.09 -19.07 6.47
C ARG A 132 -18.50 -19.63 6.57
N ASP A 133 -19.47 -19.00 5.90
CA ASP A 133 -20.86 -19.45 5.94
C ASP A 133 -21.01 -20.88 5.35
N LYS A 134 -20.19 -21.23 4.35
CA LYS A 134 -20.10 -22.59 3.82
C LYS A 134 -19.50 -23.57 4.83
N ALA A 135 -18.43 -23.18 5.53
CA ALA A 135 -17.81 -24.00 6.58
C ALA A 135 -18.78 -24.26 7.73
N ASP A 136 -19.53 -23.24 8.18
CA ASP A 136 -20.54 -23.34 9.24
C ASP A 136 -21.65 -24.32 8.83
N LEU A 137 -22.07 -24.31 7.56
CA LEU A 137 -23.07 -25.24 7.04
C LEU A 137 -22.56 -26.68 7.01
N LEU A 138 -21.29 -26.89 6.61
CA LEU A 138 -20.65 -28.21 6.64
C LEU A 138 -20.46 -28.72 8.06
N GLU A 139 -20.03 -27.87 8.99
CA GLU A 139 -19.89 -28.20 10.41
C GLU A 139 -21.24 -28.62 11.00
N ALA A 140 -22.31 -27.87 10.72
CA ALA A 140 -23.66 -28.20 11.18
C ALA A 140 -24.14 -29.55 10.61
N SER A 141 -23.84 -29.85 9.34
CA SER A 141 -24.17 -31.15 8.72
C SER A 141 -23.43 -32.29 9.41
N ILE A 142 -22.10 -32.19 9.53
CA ILE A 142 -21.26 -33.23 10.15
C ILE A 142 -21.64 -33.42 11.63
N THR A 143 -21.96 -32.34 12.34
CA THR A 143 -22.40 -32.41 13.75
C THR A 143 -23.71 -33.16 13.89
N ARG A 144 -24.68 -32.93 12.97
CA ARG A 144 -25.94 -33.68 12.94
C ARG A 144 -25.69 -35.16 12.66
N GLU A 145 -24.90 -35.48 11.64
CA GLU A 145 -24.54 -36.86 11.28
C GLU A 145 -23.82 -37.59 12.43
N CYS A 146 -22.87 -36.92 13.10
CA CYS A 146 -22.20 -37.47 14.29
C CYS A 146 -23.20 -37.77 15.42
N THR A 147 -24.17 -36.89 15.62
CA THR A 147 -25.21 -37.06 16.65
C THR A 147 -26.11 -38.25 16.30
N GLU A 148 -26.53 -38.37 15.05
CA GLU A 148 -27.33 -39.48 14.55
C GLU A 148 -26.59 -40.82 14.67
N LEU A 149 -25.33 -40.89 14.26
CA LEU A 149 -24.51 -42.09 14.40
C LEU A 149 -24.32 -42.49 15.87
N ARG A 150 -24.10 -41.54 16.77
CA ARG A 150 -24.02 -41.82 18.22
C ARG A 150 -25.33 -42.38 18.76
N GLN A 151 -26.47 -41.82 18.35
CA GLN A 151 -27.79 -42.32 18.73
C GLN A 151 -28.01 -43.74 18.19
N GLN A 152 -27.66 -43.99 16.93
CA GLN A 152 -27.77 -45.31 16.30
C GLN A 152 -26.90 -46.35 17.01
N ILE A 153 -25.65 -45.99 17.35
CA ILE A 153 -24.76 -46.87 18.12
C ILE A 153 -25.36 -47.21 19.48
N SER A 154 -25.85 -46.21 20.22
CA SER A 154 -26.51 -46.45 21.53
C SER A 154 -27.71 -47.38 21.39
N ALA A 155 -28.58 -47.13 20.39
CA ALA A 155 -29.76 -47.95 20.15
C ALA A 155 -29.42 -49.41 19.85
N LEU A 156 -28.39 -49.65 19.03
CA LEU A 156 -27.92 -51.01 18.71
C LEU A 156 -27.27 -51.69 19.91
N GLN A 157 -26.46 -50.95 20.69
CA GLN A 157 -25.77 -51.45 21.86
C GLN A 157 -26.74 -51.89 22.96
N ASP A 158 -27.74 -51.07 23.26
CA ASP A 158 -28.71 -51.30 24.33
C ASP A 158 -29.83 -52.27 23.92
N GLY A 159 -30.10 -52.40 22.61
CA GLY A 159 -31.15 -53.24 22.06
C GLY A 159 -30.63 -54.63 21.64
N GLU A 160 -30.57 -54.84 20.32
CA GLU A 160 -30.35 -56.15 19.71
C GLU A 160 -29.00 -56.77 20.09
N TYR A 161 -27.94 -55.96 20.18
CA TYR A 161 -26.61 -56.47 20.53
C TYR A 161 -26.56 -57.03 21.95
N ALA A 162 -27.11 -56.31 22.93
CA ALA A 162 -27.13 -56.75 24.32
C ALA A 162 -27.91 -58.06 24.49
N ALA A 163 -29.09 -58.17 23.86
CA ALA A 163 -29.90 -59.39 23.87
C ALA A 163 -29.14 -60.57 23.25
N ALA A 164 -28.57 -60.38 22.05
CA ALA A 164 -27.80 -61.42 21.38
C ALA A 164 -26.55 -61.84 22.17
N LYS A 165 -25.83 -60.89 22.78
CA LYS A 165 -24.68 -61.19 23.63
C LYS A 165 -25.08 -62.03 24.84
N ALA A 166 -26.17 -61.68 25.53
CA ALA A 166 -26.65 -62.43 26.68
C ALA A 166 -27.02 -63.88 26.31
N ASP A 167 -27.68 -64.09 25.16
CA ASP A 167 -27.99 -65.43 24.65
C ASP A 167 -26.74 -66.25 24.33
N VAL A 168 -25.74 -65.64 23.67
CA VAL A 168 -24.46 -66.30 23.37
C VAL A 168 -23.70 -66.65 24.65
N ASP A 169 -23.65 -65.75 25.63
CA ASP A 169 -22.98 -65.99 26.90
C ASP A 169 -23.67 -67.11 27.70
N ARG A 170 -25.01 -67.18 27.66
CA ARG A 170 -25.77 -68.30 28.23
C ARG A 170 -25.39 -69.64 27.58
N LEU A 171 -25.32 -69.69 26.24
CA LEU A 171 -24.91 -70.90 25.50
C LEU A 171 -23.46 -71.30 25.79
N ARG A 172 -22.55 -70.33 25.85
CA ARG A 172 -21.13 -70.57 26.23
C ARG A 172 -21.01 -71.14 27.63
N THR A 173 -21.77 -70.58 28.57
CA THR A 173 -21.82 -71.07 29.96
C THR A 173 -22.29 -72.52 30.00
N ALA A 174 -23.33 -72.88 29.24
CA ALA A 174 -23.83 -74.26 29.15
C ALA A 174 -22.80 -75.24 28.54
N LEU A 175 -21.88 -74.75 27.69
CA LEU A 175 -20.79 -75.53 27.11
C LEU A 175 -19.49 -75.50 27.94
N GLY A 176 -19.47 -74.84 29.10
CA GLY A 176 -18.28 -74.68 29.93
C GLY A 176 -17.23 -73.72 29.35
N GLN A 177 -17.61 -72.85 28.42
CA GLN A 177 -16.72 -71.82 27.86
C GLN A 177 -16.85 -70.49 28.61
N PRO A 178 -15.78 -69.69 28.70
CA PRO A 178 -15.84 -68.35 29.30
C PRO A 178 -16.73 -67.39 28.47
N PRO A 179 -17.33 -66.37 29.11
CA PRO A 179 -18.17 -65.40 28.42
C PRO A 179 -17.37 -64.54 27.43
N LEU A 180 -18.06 -63.97 26.44
CA LEU A 180 -17.44 -63.10 25.45
C LEU A 180 -16.90 -61.81 26.07
N PRO A 181 -15.75 -61.30 25.58
CA PRO A 181 -15.24 -60.00 25.97
C PRO A 181 -16.25 -58.88 25.66
N PRO A 182 -16.19 -57.76 26.39
CA PRO A 182 -17.10 -56.64 26.19
C PRO A 182 -16.82 -55.94 24.85
N LEU A 183 -17.87 -55.38 24.23
CA LEU A 183 -17.78 -54.67 22.95
C LEU A 183 -16.71 -53.57 22.95
N GLN A 184 -16.55 -52.89 24.09
CA GLN A 184 -15.56 -51.83 24.25
C GLN A 184 -14.14 -52.28 23.92
N THR A 185 -13.75 -53.50 24.33
CA THR A 185 -12.41 -54.03 24.05
C THR A 185 -12.16 -54.14 22.55
N THR A 186 -13.15 -54.62 21.79
CA THR A 186 -13.05 -54.71 20.32
C THR A 186 -13.02 -53.34 19.65
N LEU A 187 -13.76 -52.36 20.18
CA LEU A 187 -13.72 -50.98 19.68
C LEU A 187 -12.35 -50.33 19.92
N ASP A 188 -11.77 -50.50 21.10
CA ASP A 188 -10.45 -49.95 21.44
C ASP A 188 -9.35 -50.55 20.55
N GLU A 189 -9.42 -51.85 20.26
CA GLU A 189 -8.52 -52.52 19.32
C GLU A 189 -8.64 -51.94 17.90
N LYS A 190 -9.88 -51.71 17.41
CA LYS A 190 -10.11 -51.11 16.09
C LYS A 190 -9.65 -49.66 16.01
N THR A 191 -9.91 -48.86 17.04
CA THR A 191 -9.40 -47.48 17.15
C THR A 191 -7.87 -47.47 17.13
N SER A 192 -7.24 -48.39 17.86
CA SER A 192 -5.78 -48.55 17.88
C SER A 192 -5.22 -49.02 16.53
N GLN A 193 -5.96 -49.82 15.75
CA GLN A 193 -5.62 -50.17 14.37
C GLN A 193 -5.71 -48.94 13.46
N TYR A 194 -6.82 -48.21 13.51
CA TYR A 194 -7.02 -47.01 12.69
C TYR A 194 -5.92 -45.96 12.92
N LEU A 195 -5.55 -45.70 14.19
CA LEU A 195 -4.46 -44.77 14.52
C LEU A 195 -3.10 -45.28 14.03
N ARG A 196 -2.86 -46.59 14.04
CA ARG A 196 -1.65 -47.19 13.44
C ARG A 196 -1.63 -47.01 11.93
N ASP A 197 -2.74 -47.30 11.26
CA ASP A 197 -2.87 -47.15 9.81
C ASP A 197 -2.71 -45.69 9.39
N LEU A 198 -3.25 -44.76 10.16
CA LEU A 198 -3.09 -43.33 9.93
C LEU A 198 -1.63 -42.90 10.10
N ARG A 199 -0.88 -43.47 11.05
CA ARG A 199 0.56 -43.20 11.21
C ARG A 199 1.39 -43.75 10.05
N VAL A 200 1.03 -44.94 9.54
CA VAL A 200 1.76 -45.59 8.44
C VAL A 200 1.42 -44.96 7.08
N ASN A 201 0.17 -44.51 6.87
CA ASN A 201 -0.29 -43.93 5.61
C ASN A 201 -0.34 -42.39 5.59
N GLY A 202 -0.11 -41.72 6.72
CA GLY A 202 -0.26 -40.28 6.88
C GLY A 202 0.79 -39.43 6.14
N GLU A 203 1.96 -39.99 5.84
CA GLU A 203 3.04 -39.27 5.16
C GLU A 203 2.72 -38.89 3.70
N LYS A 204 1.74 -39.56 3.07
CA LYS A 204 1.44 -39.39 1.63
C LYS A 204 0.29 -38.44 1.31
N ARG A 205 -0.44 -37.90 2.31
CA ARG A 205 -1.73 -37.21 2.08
C ARG A 205 -1.79 -35.74 2.52
N THR A 206 -0.70 -35.12 2.95
CA THR A 206 -0.73 -33.75 3.49
C THR A 206 -0.28 -32.63 2.54
N ILE A 207 0.08 -32.90 1.27
CA ILE A 207 0.65 -31.87 0.37
C ILE A 207 -0.09 -31.68 -0.97
N SER A 208 -1.21 -32.36 -1.23
CA SER A 208 -1.94 -32.20 -2.50
C SER A 208 -3.45 -32.19 -2.32
N ASP A 209 -3.99 -31.00 -2.02
CA ASP A 209 -5.15 -30.34 -2.64
C ASP A 209 -5.87 -29.43 -1.64
N PRO A 210 -6.13 -28.18 -2.03
CA PRO A 210 -7.54 -27.82 -2.24
C PRO A 210 -7.85 -27.53 -3.72
N PRO A 211 -9.09 -27.83 -4.19
CA PRO A 211 -9.44 -27.82 -5.60
C PRO A 211 -9.85 -26.42 -6.12
N SER A 212 -9.28 -26.11 -7.29
CA SER A 212 -9.92 -25.56 -8.50
C SER A 212 -10.36 -24.08 -8.63
N ASP A 213 -9.87 -23.53 -9.76
CA ASP A 213 -10.52 -22.63 -10.72
C ASP A 213 -10.58 -21.12 -10.51
N VAL A 214 -9.55 -20.42 -11.04
CA VAL A 214 -9.79 -19.27 -11.94
C VAL A 214 -8.83 -19.31 -13.12
N GLN A 215 -9.36 -19.69 -14.28
CA GLN A 215 -8.72 -19.59 -15.58
C GLN A 215 -8.97 -18.17 -16.16
N ALA A 216 -7.92 -17.39 -16.39
CA ALA A 216 -7.97 -16.24 -17.29
C ALA A 216 -6.64 -16.10 -18.06
N ASN A 217 -6.67 -16.61 -19.29
CA ASN A 217 -5.72 -16.35 -20.37
C ASN A 217 -5.62 -14.84 -20.66
N THR A 218 -4.43 -14.23 -20.65
CA THR A 218 -4.01 -13.22 -21.65
C THR A 218 -2.47 -13.10 -21.76
N THR A 219 -1.93 -13.74 -22.79
CA THR A 219 -1.08 -13.15 -23.84
C THR A 219 0.05 -12.13 -23.49
N LYS A 220 1.30 -12.58 -23.71
CA LYS A 220 2.52 -11.85 -24.16
C LYS A 220 3.23 -10.85 -23.21
N ARG A 221 4.47 -11.20 -22.84
CA ARG A 221 5.73 -10.50 -23.23
C ARG A 221 6.98 -11.25 -22.74
N PRO A 222 7.97 -11.57 -23.60
CA PRO A 222 9.30 -11.96 -23.15
C PRO A 222 10.10 -10.67 -22.91
N ARG A 223 10.46 -10.37 -21.66
CA ARG A 223 11.35 -9.24 -21.38
C ARG A 223 12.48 -9.64 -20.44
N GLY A 224 13.63 -9.83 -21.09
CA GLY A 224 14.98 -9.52 -20.63
C GLY A 224 15.20 -9.44 -19.13
N ARG A 225 15.83 -10.49 -18.60
CA ARG A 225 16.57 -10.42 -17.35
C ARG A 225 17.84 -9.57 -17.57
N PRO A 226 18.04 -8.41 -16.92
CA PRO A 226 19.38 -7.86 -16.78
C PRO A 226 20.08 -8.70 -15.72
N LYS A 227 20.88 -9.66 -16.16
CA LYS A 227 21.73 -10.48 -15.29
C LYS A 227 23.02 -9.71 -15.05
N GLY A 228 23.07 -8.90 -13.98
CA GLY A 228 24.32 -8.24 -13.59
C GLY A 228 24.19 -7.07 -12.63
N SER A 229 23.83 -7.32 -11.36
CA SER A 229 24.26 -6.43 -10.27
C SER A 229 25.58 -6.96 -9.74
N LYS A 230 26.69 -6.34 -10.18
CA LYS A 230 28.02 -6.57 -9.61
C LYS A 230 28.16 -5.67 -8.38
N ASN A 231 28.26 -6.29 -7.21
CA ASN A 231 28.90 -5.70 -6.05
C ASN A 231 30.35 -5.32 -6.40
N ARG A 232 30.77 -4.07 -6.10
CA ARG A 232 32.18 -3.72 -5.88
C ARG A 232 32.33 -2.38 -5.14
N GLY A 233 33.05 -2.43 -4.02
CA GLY A 233 33.64 -1.28 -3.30
C GLY A 233 32.81 -0.81 -2.10
N GLY A 234 33.11 -1.12 -0.84
CA GLY A 234 34.40 -1.54 -0.29
C GLY A 234 35.38 -0.37 -0.20
N LYS A 235 35.14 0.59 0.71
CA LYS A 235 36.24 1.33 1.35
C LYS A 235 35.93 1.72 2.79
N SER A 236 36.83 1.20 3.62
CA SER A 236 37.18 1.40 5.03
C SER A 236 37.18 2.82 5.60
N GLY A 237 36.83 2.89 6.89
CA GLY A 237 37.18 3.93 7.87
C GLY A 237 36.10 3.96 8.96
N GLY A 238 36.21 3.33 10.13
CA GLY A 238 37.39 3.14 10.98
C GLY A 238 37.50 4.31 11.96
N SER A 239 36.74 4.30 13.06
CA SER A 239 37.19 4.82 14.36
C SER A 239 36.28 4.34 15.49
N ALA A 240 36.92 3.77 16.50
CA ALA A 240 36.34 3.22 17.73
C ALA A 240 36.41 4.25 18.85
N THR A 241 35.44 4.26 19.78
CA THR A 241 35.62 4.56 21.22
C THR A 241 34.28 4.33 21.92
N GLY A 242 34.16 3.32 22.77
CA GLY A 242 34.16 3.45 24.24
C GLY A 242 32.70 3.47 24.75
N GLY A 243 32.20 2.62 25.64
CA GLY A 243 32.77 2.11 26.88
C GLY A 243 31.93 2.65 28.05
N GLY A 244 31.39 1.76 28.90
CA GLY A 244 30.68 2.08 30.16
C GLY A 244 29.19 1.70 30.11
N ALA A 245 28.69 0.62 30.72
CA ALA A 245 28.77 0.09 32.09
C ALA A 245 27.90 0.84 33.13
N VAL A 246 27.26 0.02 33.99
CA VAL A 246 26.57 0.30 35.27
C VAL A 246 25.19 0.97 35.18
N GLY A 247 24.09 0.51 35.80
CA GLY A 247 23.76 -0.59 36.71
C GLY A 247 22.50 -0.23 37.54
N LEU A 248 21.93 -1.21 38.28
CA LEU A 248 21.06 -1.10 39.49
C LEU A 248 19.75 -0.28 39.41
N ALA A 249 18.64 -0.55 40.10
CA ALA A 249 18.20 -1.46 41.18
C ALA A 249 16.65 -1.60 41.05
N ASP A 250 16.05 -2.77 41.26
CA ASP A 250 15.39 -3.25 42.49
C ASP A 250 14.81 -2.20 43.46
N GLY A 251 13.54 -2.39 43.80
CA GLY A 251 12.68 -1.54 44.63
C GLY A 251 11.21 -1.94 44.49
#